data_AF-A0AAE0G958-F1
#
_entry.id   AF-A0AAE0G958-F1
#
_cell.length_a   1.000
_cell.length_b   1.000
_cell.length_c   1.000
_cell.angle_alpha   90.00
_cell.angle_beta   90.00
_cell.angle_gamma   90.00
#
_symmetry.space_group_name_H-M   'P 1'
#
loop_
_entity.id
_entity.type
_entity.pdbx_description
1 polymer ?
#
loop_
_entity_poly.entity_id
_entity_poly.type
_entity_poly.pdbx_seq_one_letter_code
_entity_poly.pdbx_strand_id
1 'polypeptide(L)'
;MEIDTDGMYAKLFPERPVLNWLTLPSSVWPFVLVHLKNPKDLANFCKACRVFRKVACTSLYPRDFDADVIVQHPFLSTLNLSRCRHLNASGIAQLRPLKSLRHLVLTGCRVNDDGIREISRLTGVRTLNLSDCSQVGSGVSTLSLLTDLRTLSLSRCTKLSDSCLGGIGHISSLTALDISFCWEITDSGVAALCPLRGTLKDLSLSWCPKITDAGLKHLSSVTAITNLDVSWCTQITDAGVRHLRALLNMRTLNLTACRQVTTAGHVDLSALTKLKIVVQ
;
A
#
# COMPACT_ATOMS: atom_id res chain seq x y z
N MET A 1 -10.64 -12.50 -38.28
CA MET A 1 -12.07 -12.14 -38.19
C MET A 1 -12.14 -10.75 -37.58
N GLU A 2 -12.07 -9.73 -38.43
CA GLU A 2 -12.44 -8.37 -38.06
C GLU A 2 -13.94 -8.39 -37.77
N ILE A 3 -14.31 -8.02 -36.55
CA ILE A 3 -15.71 -7.76 -36.24
C ILE A 3 -15.90 -6.27 -36.48
N ASP A 4 -16.45 -5.95 -37.66
CA ASP A 4 -17.01 -4.64 -37.96
C ASP A 4 -18.11 -4.35 -36.94
N THR A 5 -17.77 -3.54 -35.94
CA THR A 5 -18.68 -3.13 -34.88
C THR A 5 -19.36 -1.79 -35.19
N ASP A 6 -19.00 -1.14 -36.30
CA ASP A 6 -19.58 0.16 -36.66
C ASP A 6 -20.96 0.01 -37.30
N GLY A 7 -21.22 -1.09 -38.02
CA GLY A 7 -22.50 -1.33 -38.67
C GLY A 7 -23.67 -1.71 -37.75
N MET A 8 -23.42 -2.45 -36.66
CA MET A 8 -24.51 -2.97 -35.80
C MET A 8 -25.00 -1.97 -34.76
N TYR A 9 -24.15 -1.05 -34.29
CA TYR A 9 -24.51 -0.05 -33.28
C TYR A 9 -25.23 1.17 -33.85
N ALA A 10 -25.10 1.46 -35.15
CA ALA A 10 -25.72 2.62 -35.80
C ALA A 10 -27.26 2.52 -35.93
N LYS A 11 -27.83 1.30 -35.87
CA LYS A 11 -29.29 1.08 -36.04
C LYS A 11 -30.11 1.27 -34.77
N LEU A 12 -29.49 1.34 -33.59
CA LEU A 12 -30.21 1.36 -32.30
C LEU A 12 -30.29 2.75 -31.64
N PHE A 13 -29.47 3.72 -32.04
CA PHE A 13 -29.40 5.05 -31.40
C PHE A 13 -29.13 6.17 -32.43
N PRO A 14 -30.15 6.77 -33.06
CA PRO A 14 -29.99 7.76 -34.12
C PRO A 14 -29.54 9.15 -33.64
N GLU A 15 -29.62 9.45 -32.34
CA GLU A 15 -29.12 10.70 -31.76
C GLU A 15 -27.99 10.40 -30.77
N ARG A 16 -26.74 10.41 -31.24
CA ARG A 16 -25.60 10.46 -30.32
C ARG A 16 -25.49 11.91 -29.80
N PRO A 17 -25.64 12.20 -28.50
CA PRO A 17 -25.05 13.42 -27.97
C PRO A 17 -23.54 13.27 -28.21
N VAL A 18 -22.97 14.16 -29.04
CA VAL A 18 -21.52 14.27 -29.17
C VAL A 18 -21.01 14.67 -27.80
N LEU A 19 -20.53 13.69 -27.03
CA LEU A 19 -20.01 13.93 -25.70
C LEU A 19 -18.84 14.89 -25.84
N ASN A 20 -19.00 16.12 -25.37
CA ASN A 20 -17.92 17.09 -25.40
C ASN A 20 -16.95 16.74 -24.27
N TRP A 21 -15.94 15.93 -24.61
CA TRP A 21 -14.89 15.47 -23.69
C TRP A 21 -14.24 16.62 -22.91
N LEU A 22 -14.21 17.83 -23.46
CA LEU A 22 -13.64 19.03 -22.80
C LEU A 22 -14.47 19.52 -21.60
N THR A 23 -15.72 19.05 -21.45
CA THR A 23 -16.67 19.51 -20.42
C THR A 23 -16.93 18.48 -19.33
N LEU A 24 -16.33 17.29 -19.43
CA LEU A 24 -16.49 16.24 -18.42
C LEU A 24 -15.83 16.65 -17.09
N PRO A 25 -16.52 16.46 -15.94
CA PRO A 25 -15.95 16.77 -14.64
C PRO A 25 -14.71 15.94 -14.34
N SER A 26 -13.78 16.51 -13.55
CA SER A 26 -12.51 15.89 -13.17
C SER A 26 -12.66 14.49 -12.55
N SER A 27 -13.79 14.25 -11.89
CA SER A 27 -14.14 13.00 -11.20
C SER A 27 -14.45 11.82 -12.13
N VAL A 28 -14.72 12.05 -13.41
CA VAL A 28 -15.06 11.00 -14.39
C VAL A 28 -13.79 10.34 -14.96
N TRP A 29 -12.67 11.05 -14.97
CA TRP A 29 -11.43 10.59 -15.61
C TRP A 29 -10.79 9.34 -15.02
N PRO A 30 -10.76 9.11 -13.69
CA PRO A 30 -10.26 7.85 -13.14
C PRO A 30 -10.95 6.62 -13.75
N PHE A 31 -12.25 6.73 -14.05
CA PHE A 31 -13.02 5.65 -14.67
C PHE A 31 -12.68 5.48 -16.16
N VAL A 32 -12.35 6.54 -16.88
CA VAL A 32 -11.91 6.48 -18.29
C VAL A 32 -10.48 5.93 -18.39
N LEU A 33 -9.57 6.40 -17.54
CA LEU A 33 -8.16 5.98 -17.53
C LEU A 33 -7.98 4.50 -17.18
N VAL A 34 -8.86 3.92 -16.34
CA VAL A 34 -8.92 2.47 -16.09
C VAL A 34 -9.13 1.65 -17.38
N HIS A 35 -9.72 2.24 -18.41
CA HIS A 35 -9.97 1.60 -19.70
C HIS A 35 -8.91 1.90 -20.77
N LEU A 36 -8.00 2.87 -20.54
CA LEU A 36 -6.83 3.13 -21.38
C LEU A 36 -5.71 2.15 -21.00
N LYS A 37 -5.88 0.93 -21.48
CA LYS A 37 -5.16 -0.26 -21.01
C LYS A 37 -3.75 -0.44 -21.61
N ASN A 38 -3.29 0.50 -22.43
CA ASN A 38 -2.03 0.43 -23.18
C ASN A 38 -1.21 1.70 -22.94
N PRO A 39 0.07 1.60 -22.57
CA PRO A 39 0.97 2.75 -22.41
C PRO A 39 0.98 3.69 -23.64
N LYS A 40 0.91 3.12 -24.85
CA LYS A 40 0.86 3.89 -26.10
C LYS A 40 -0.46 4.64 -26.28
N ASP A 41 -1.57 4.07 -25.84
CA ASP A 41 -2.88 4.72 -25.89
C ASP A 41 -2.92 5.88 -24.89
N LEU A 42 -2.29 5.74 -23.71
CA LEU A 42 -2.15 6.83 -22.76
C LEU A 42 -1.24 7.95 -23.31
N ALA A 43 -0.11 7.60 -23.93
CA ALA A 43 0.80 8.57 -24.57
C ALA A 43 0.13 9.32 -25.73
N ASN A 44 -0.74 8.65 -26.50
CA ASN A 44 -1.54 9.27 -27.55
C ASN A 44 -2.68 10.13 -26.97
N PHE A 45 -3.30 9.72 -25.86
CA PHE A 45 -4.31 10.51 -25.14
C PHE A 45 -3.74 11.80 -24.54
N CYS A 46 -2.52 11.77 -24.00
CA CYS A 46 -1.83 12.94 -23.46
C CYS A 46 -1.54 14.02 -24.52
N LYS A 47 -1.46 13.64 -25.81
CA LYS A 47 -1.28 14.56 -26.94
C LYS A 47 -2.58 15.26 -27.38
N ALA A 48 -3.75 14.74 -26.97
CA ALA A 48 -5.04 15.19 -27.50
C ALA A 48 -5.53 16.53 -26.93
N CYS A 49 -5.24 16.89 -25.66
CA CYS A 49 -5.55 18.23 -25.15
C CYS A 49 -4.83 18.63 -23.84
N ARG A 50 -4.60 19.95 -23.66
CA ARG A 50 -3.87 20.57 -22.54
C ARG A 50 -4.49 20.33 -21.15
N VAL A 51 -5.81 20.27 -21.04
CA VAL A 51 -6.52 19.97 -19.78
C VAL A 51 -6.25 18.51 -19.36
N PHE A 52 -6.15 17.60 -20.34
CA PHE A 52 -5.86 16.18 -20.14
C PHE A 52 -4.44 15.88 -19.75
N ARG A 53 -3.47 16.61 -20.33
CA ARG A 53 -2.07 16.59 -19.90
C ARG A 53 -1.91 16.90 -18.40
N LYS A 54 -2.87 17.60 -17.78
CA LYS A 54 -2.79 17.93 -16.35
C LYS A 54 -3.31 16.82 -15.42
N VAL A 55 -4.21 15.95 -15.90
CA VAL A 55 -4.86 14.87 -15.12
C VAL A 55 -4.32 13.47 -15.48
N ALA A 56 -3.96 13.23 -16.74
CA ALA A 56 -3.39 11.96 -17.21
C ALA A 56 -1.86 11.86 -17.06
N CYS A 57 -1.15 12.96 -16.79
CA CYS A 57 0.32 12.94 -16.64
C CYS A 57 0.82 12.72 -15.20
N THR A 58 -0.07 12.63 -14.22
CA THR A 58 0.32 12.40 -12.81
C THR A 58 0.09 10.97 -12.35
N SER A 59 -0.70 10.15 -13.08
CA SER A 59 -1.01 8.78 -12.69
C SER A 59 -1.06 7.82 -13.88
N LEU A 60 -0.34 6.70 -13.81
CA LEU A 60 -0.22 5.70 -14.88
C LEU A 60 -0.45 4.27 -14.32
N TYR A 61 -1.23 3.46 -15.05
CA TYR A 61 -1.66 2.11 -14.65
C TYR A 61 -1.48 1.10 -15.82
N PRO A 62 -0.24 0.83 -16.27
CA PRO A 62 -0.03 0.02 -17.45
C PRO A 62 -0.18 -1.47 -17.11
N ARG A 63 -0.71 -2.26 -18.06
CA ARG A 63 -0.80 -3.73 -17.90
C ARG A 63 0.57 -4.41 -17.92
N ASP A 64 1.47 -3.87 -18.72
CA ASP A 64 2.85 -4.34 -18.84
C ASP A 64 3.83 -3.19 -18.62
N PHE A 65 5.02 -3.52 -18.14
CA PHE A 65 6.08 -2.55 -17.93
C PHE A 65 6.77 -2.21 -19.25
N ASP A 66 6.68 -0.94 -19.65
CA ASP A 66 7.40 -0.37 -20.79
C ASP A 66 8.10 0.91 -20.32
N ALA A 67 9.41 0.81 -20.07
CA ALA A 67 10.19 1.91 -19.54
C ALA A 67 10.23 3.11 -20.49
N ASP A 68 10.31 2.87 -21.80
CA ASP A 68 10.44 3.93 -22.82
C ASP A 68 9.23 4.84 -22.81
N VAL A 69 8.04 4.30 -22.53
CA VAL A 69 6.81 5.09 -22.39
C VAL A 69 6.73 5.75 -21.02
N ILE A 70 7.09 5.04 -19.96
CA ILE A 70 6.99 5.55 -18.59
C ILE A 70 7.89 6.79 -18.40
N VAL A 71 9.13 6.74 -18.90
CA VAL A 71 10.11 7.84 -18.71
C VAL A 71 9.76 9.11 -19.50
N GLN A 72 8.88 9.01 -20.51
CA GLN A 72 8.35 10.19 -21.23
C GLN A 72 7.42 11.05 -20.38
N HIS A 73 7.08 10.60 -19.16
CA HIS A 73 6.18 11.28 -18.23
C HIS A 73 6.93 11.68 -16.94
N PRO A 74 7.90 12.63 -16.98
CA PRO A 74 8.76 12.96 -15.83
C PRO A 74 8.03 13.60 -14.65
N PHE A 75 6.80 14.07 -14.87
CA PHE A 75 5.93 14.67 -13.84
C PHE A 75 5.00 13.64 -13.16
N LEU A 76 5.16 12.35 -13.47
CA LEU A 76 4.35 11.29 -12.91
C LEU A 76 4.54 11.22 -11.39
N SER A 77 3.45 11.40 -10.64
CA SER A 77 3.44 11.31 -9.17
C SER A 77 2.97 9.95 -8.67
N THR A 78 2.20 9.23 -9.47
CA THR A 78 1.61 7.93 -9.13
C THR A 78 1.86 6.94 -10.25
N LEU A 79 2.42 5.79 -9.92
CA LEU A 79 2.67 4.71 -10.87
C LEU A 79 2.18 3.40 -10.26
N ASN A 80 1.28 2.73 -10.95
CA ASN A 80 0.76 1.44 -10.53
C ASN A 80 1.11 0.39 -11.58
N LEU A 81 2.08 -0.46 -11.25
CA LEU A 81 2.55 -1.58 -12.08
C LEU A 81 2.06 -2.92 -11.52
N SER A 82 0.92 -2.95 -10.81
CA SER A 82 0.43 -4.18 -10.17
C SER A 82 0.35 -5.33 -11.18
N ARG A 83 0.85 -6.49 -10.76
CA ARG A 83 0.88 -7.74 -11.54
C ARG A 83 1.71 -7.68 -12.82
N CYS A 84 2.60 -6.68 -12.97
CA CYS A 84 3.61 -6.69 -14.04
C CYS A 84 4.65 -7.80 -13.77
N ARG A 85 4.40 -9.00 -14.31
CA ARG A 85 5.19 -10.22 -14.03
C ARG A 85 6.64 -10.17 -14.53
N HIS A 86 6.93 -9.32 -15.50
CA HIS A 86 8.27 -9.14 -16.07
C HIS A 86 9.08 -8.03 -15.40
N LEU A 87 8.50 -7.33 -14.41
CA LEU A 87 9.20 -6.28 -13.69
C LEU A 87 10.27 -6.88 -12.77
N ASN A 88 11.53 -6.60 -13.08
CA ASN A 88 12.70 -7.01 -12.29
C ASN A 88 13.50 -5.77 -11.83
N ALA A 89 14.64 -5.98 -11.17
CA ALA A 89 15.48 -4.89 -10.67
C ALA A 89 15.92 -3.91 -11.77
N SER A 90 16.27 -4.39 -12.97
CA SER A 90 16.63 -3.53 -14.11
C SER A 90 15.45 -2.66 -14.57
N GLY A 91 14.24 -3.22 -14.63
CA GLY A 91 13.03 -2.45 -14.92
C GLY A 91 12.78 -1.35 -13.87
N ILE A 92 12.88 -1.68 -12.59
CA ILE A 92 12.74 -0.69 -11.51
C ILE A 92 13.82 0.40 -11.59
N ALA A 93 15.06 0.04 -11.92
CA ALA A 93 16.16 0.99 -12.07
C ALA A 93 15.87 2.06 -13.14
N GLN A 94 15.07 1.73 -14.16
CA GLN A 94 14.66 2.68 -15.20
C GLN A 94 13.63 3.72 -14.70
N LEU A 95 13.05 3.55 -13.50
CA LEU A 95 12.16 4.54 -12.88
C LEU A 95 12.91 5.70 -12.21
N ARG A 96 14.23 5.60 -12.04
CA ARG A 96 15.06 6.64 -11.39
C ARG A 96 14.93 8.07 -11.96
N PRO A 97 14.65 8.30 -13.25
CA PRO A 97 14.42 9.63 -13.79
C PRO A 97 13.11 10.30 -13.28
N LEU A 98 12.15 9.53 -12.77
CA LEU A 98 10.85 10.03 -12.32
C LEU A 98 10.94 10.76 -10.96
N LYS A 99 11.56 11.93 -10.92
CA LYS A 99 11.78 12.70 -9.68
C LYS A 99 10.50 13.18 -9.00
N SER A 100 9.39 13.21 -9.74
CA SER A 100 8.06 13.58 -9.22
C SER A 100 7.31 12.41 -8.60
N LEU A 101 7.81 11.18 -8.71
CA LEU A 101 7.11 9.99 -8.22
C LEU A 101 6.98 10.04 -6.70
N ARG A 102 5.75 9.83 -6.21
CA ARG A 102 5.37 9.82 -4.78
C ARG A 102 4.64 8.53 -4.40
N HIS A 103 3.87 7.94 -5.31
CA HIS A 103 3.08 6.75 -5.05
C HIS A 103 3.46 5.65 -6.03
N LEU A 104 3.97 4.53 -5.54
CA LEU A 104 4.40 3.39 -6.33
C LEU A 104 3.67 2.13 -5.85
N VAL A 105 2.89 1.51 -6.74
CA VAL A 105 2.14 0.29 -6.46
C VAL A 105 2.67 -0.84 -7.33
N LEU A 106 3.14 -1.90 -6.69
CA LEU A 106 3.81 -3.05 -7.32
C LEU A 106 3.15 -4.38 -6.89
N THR A 107 1.89 -4.33 -6.48
CA THR A 107 1.19 -5.49 -5.89
C THR A 107 1.23 -6.70 -6.83
N GLY A 108 1.65 -7.86 -6.32
CA GLY A 108 1.72 -9.11 -7.09
C GLY A 108 2.77 -9.12 -8.20
N CYS A 109 3.73 -8.20 -8.17
CA CYS A 109 4.91 -8.24 -9.05
C CYS A 109 5.97 -9.22 -8.54
N ARG A 110 6.86 -9.67 -9.44
CA ARG A 110 8.02 -10.52 -9.10
C ARG A 110 9.22 -9.69 -8.61
N VAL A 111 8.97 -8.74 -7.71
CA VAL A 111 10.02 -7.94 -7.08
C VAL A 111 10.73 -8.82 -6.04
N ASN A 112 12.05 -8.88 -6.12
CA ASN A 112 12.93 -9.53 -5.15
C ASN A 112 13.75 -8.47 -4.38
N ASP A 113 14.66 -8.91 -3.51
CA ASP A 113 15.49 -8.00 -2.70
C ASP A 113 16.38 -7.06 -3.55
N ASP A 114 16.84 -7.48 -4.74
CA ASP A 114 17.55 -6.57 -5.65
C ASP A 114 16.63 -5.48 -6.19
N GLY A 115 15.39 -5.83 -6.52
CA GLY A 115 14.36 -4.86 -6.86
C GLY A 115 14.09 -3.88 -5.72
N ILE A 116 14.04 -4.35 -4.46
CA ILE A 116 13.92 -3.47 -3.30
C ILE A 116 15.09 -2.49 -3.19
N ARG A 117 16.34 -2.95 -3.38
CA ARG A 117 17.53 -2.08 -3.38
C ARG A 117 17.44 -0.98 -4.44
N GLU A 118 16.84 -1.27 -5.58
CA GLU A 118 16.57 -0.27 -6.62
C GLU A 118 15.44 0.70 -6.23
N ILE A 119 14.37 0.22 -5.60
CA ILE A 119 13.30 1.06 -5.05
C ILE A 119 13.85 2.02 -3.98
N SER A 120 14.78 1.58 -3.15
CA SER A 120 15.43 2.40 -2.12
C SER A 120 16.20 3.60 -2.68
N ARG A 121 16.46 3.64 -4.01
CA ARG A 121 17.05 4.79 -4.70
C ARG A 121 16.00 5.79 -5.23
N LEU A 122 14.71 5.46 -5.17
CA LEU A 122 13.59 6.32 -5.56
C LEU A 122 13.18 7.21 -4.38
N THR A 123 14.10 8.06 -3.92
CA THR A 123 14.00 8.80 -2.63
C THR A 123 12.77 9.72 -2.49
N GLY A 124 12.09 10.06 -3.58
CA GLY A 124 10.85 10.84 -3.55
C GLY A 124 9.60 10.04 -3.17
N VAL A 125 9.65 8.71 -3.12
CA VAL A 125 8.49 7.85 -2.86
C VAL A 125 7.99 8.02 -1.42
N ARG A 126 6.69 8.29 -1.28
CA ARG A 126 5.96 8.49 -0.02
C ARG A 126 4.99 7.35 0.27
N THR A 127 4.46 6.70 -0.76
CA THR A 127 3.57 5.54 -0.63
C THR A 127 4.12 4.41 -1.48
N LEU A 128 4.39 3.27 -0.86
CA LEU A 128 4.89 2.07 -1.52
C LEU A 128 3.99 0.89 -1.16
N ASN A 129 3.44 0.24 -2.18
CA ASN A 129 2.70 -1.00 -2.01
C ASN A 129 3.43 -2.13 -2.73
N LEU A 130 3.91 -3.08 -1.95
CA LEU A 130 4.62 -4.31 -2.34
C LEU A 130 3.83 -5.55 -1.93
N SER A 131 2.51 -5.42 -1.69
CA SER A 131 1.66 -6.54 -1.31
C SER A 131 1.80 -7.70 -2.29
N ASP A 132 1.78 -8.94 -1.80
CA ASP A 132 1.85 -10.16 -2.62
C ASP A 132 3.15 -10.27 -3.46
N CYS A 133 4.22 -9.57 -3.07
CA CYS A 133 5.56 -9.77 -3.63
C CYS A 133 6.32 -10.85 -2.84
N SER A 134 6.00 -12.12 -3.09
CA SER A 134 6.51 -13.28 -2.33
C SER A 134 8.03 -13.53 -2.40
N GLN A 135 8.76 -12.80 -3.24
CA GLN A 135 10.22 -12.89 -3.34
C GLN A 135 10.96 -11.83 -2.50
N VAL A 136 10.22 -10.91 -1.87
CA VAL A 136 10.75 -9.86 -1.00
C VAL A 136 11.03 -10.44 0.39
N GLY A 137 12.27 -10.30 0.84
CA GLY A 137 12.76 -10.79 2.13
C GLY A 137 13.49 -9.67 2.90
N SER A 138 14.75 -9.92 3.26
CA SER A 138 15.53 -9.01 4.12
C SER A 138 15.93 -7.70 3.44
N GLY A 139 15.84 -7.63 2.10
CA GLY A 139 16.10 -6.42 1.32
C GLY A 139 15.23 -5.22 1.74
N VAL A 140 14.05 -5.47 2.32
CA VAL A 140 13.15 -4.46 2.90
C VAL A 140 13.84 -3.53 3.90
N SER A 141 14.85 -4.01 4.61
CA SER A 141 15.64 -3.18 5.53
C SER A 141 16.26 -1.95 4.85
N THR A 142 16.57 -2.04 3.54
CA THR A 142 17.12 -0.92 2.77
C THR A 142 16.12 0.19 2.47
N LEU A 143 14.81 -0.06 2.66
CA LEU A 143 13.79 0.99 2.53
C LEU A 143 13.92 2.08 3.61
N SER A 144 14.75 1.86 4.65
CA SER A 144 15.14 2.90 5.62
C SER A 144 15.76 4.14 4.96
N LEU A 145 16.33 3.98 3.75
CA LEU A 145 16.86 5.06 2.93
C LEU A 145 15.79 5.99 2.36
N LEU A 146 14.53 5.55 2.28
CA LEU A 146 13.40 6.36 1.84
C LEU A 146 12.91 7.22 3.00
N THR A 147 13.67 8.27 3.32
CA THR A 147 13.39 9.16 4.47
C THR A 147 12.03 9.86 4.37
N ASP A 148 11.43 9.89 3.19
CA ASP A 148 10.11 10.47 2.97
C ASP A 148 8.93 9.47 2.94
N LEU A 149 9.19 8.17 3.15
CA LEU A 149 8.17 7.12 3.08
C LEU A 149 7.15 7.23 4.23
N ARG A 150 5.90 7.53 3.89
CA ARG A 150 4.78 7.69 4.83
C ARG A 150 3.90 6.44 4.95
N THR A 151 3.77 5.67 3.88
CA THR A 151 2.89 4.50 3.81
C THR A 151 3.62 3.35 3.14
N LEU A 152 3.66 2.20 3.82
CA LEU A 152 4.27 0.97 3.33
C LEU A 152 3.30 -0.19 3.51
N SER A 153 2.98 -0.90 2.43
CA SER A 153 2.27 -2.18 2.51
C SER A 153 3.16 -3.29 1.97
N LEU A 154 3.33 -4.32 2.80
CA LEU A 154 4.08 -5.54 2.59
C LEU A 154 3.18 -6.76 2.87
N SER A 155 1.86 -6.58 2.80
CA SER A 155 0.89 -7.65 3.04
C SER A 155 1.19 -8.87 2.17
N ARG A 156 1.09 -10.08 2.72
CA ARG A 156 1.35 -11.35 2.02
C ARG A 156 2.78 -11.48 1.46
N CYS A 157 3.74 -10.68 1.92
CA CYS A 157 5.17 -10.94 1.68
C CYS A 157 5.63 -12.06 2.63
N THR A 158 5.51 -13.32 2.17
CA THR A 158 5.69 -14.51 3.02
C THR A 158 7.13 -14.81 3.41
N LYS A 159 8.13 -14.18 2.79
CA LYS A 159 9.55 -14.33 3.12
C LYS A 159 10.07 -13.31 4.13
N LEU A 160 9.22 -12.43 4.65
CA LEU A 160 9.61 -11.49 5.70
C LEU A 160 9.82 -12.21 7.02
N SER A 161 10.82 -11.78 7.78
CA SER A 161 11.12 -12.24 9.14
C SER A 161 11.43 -11.05 10.03
N ASP A 162 11.52 -11.24 11.34
CA ASP A 162 11.71 -10.16 12.32
C ASP A 162 12.89 -9.23 12.00
N SER A 163 13.96 -9.77 11.39
CA SER A 163 15.14 -9.00 11.02
C SER A 163 14.85 -7.88 10.01
N CYS A 164 13.83 -8.04 9.17
CA CYS A 164 13.44 -7.01 8.19
C CYS A 164 12.77 -5.80 8.86
N LEU A 165 12.06 -6.00 9.99
CA LEU A 165 11.36 -4.93 10.69
C LEU A 165 12.33 -3.99 11.44
N GLY A 166 13.54 -4.44 11.77
CA GLY A 166 14.61 -3.59 12.28
C GLY A 166 14.89 -2.38 11.40
N GLY A 167 14.99 -2.57 10.08
CA GLY A 167 15.17 -1.46 9.14
C GLY A 167 13.93 -0.57 9.01
N ILE A 168 12.75 -1.16 9.05
CA ILE A 168 11.47 -0.40 9.00
C ILE A 168 11.31 0.50 10.22
N GLY A 169 11.75 0.04 11.41
CA GLY A 169 11.76 0.84 12.63
C GLY A 169 12.53 2.15 12.51
N HIS A 170 13.47 2.25 11.56
CA HIS A 170 14.26 3.47 11.31
C HIS A 170 13.63 4.44 10.30
N ILE A 171 12.50 4.09 9.68
CA ILE A 171 11.77 4.98 8.78
C ILE A 171 10.94 5.96 9.62
N SER A 172 11.60 6.97 10.18
CA SER A 172 11.00 7.92 11.13
C SER A 172 9.84 8.75 10.56
N SER A 173 9.62 8.73 9.25
CA SER A 173 8.47 9.37 8.62
C SER A 173 7.28 8.45 8.40
N LEU A 174 7.41 7.16 8.69
CA LEU A 174 6.36 6.17 8.45
C LEU A 174 5.16 6.42 9.38
N THR A 175 3.99 6.49 8.75
CA THR A 175 2.70 6.72 9.41
C THR A 175 1.74 5.56 9.27
N ALA A 176 1.90 4.75 8.22
CA ALA A 176 1.06 3.60 7.96
C ALA A 176 1.90 2.41 7.52
N LEU A 177 1.75 1.28 8.21
CA LEU A 177 2.42 0.02 7.92
C LEU A 177 1.40 -1.12 7.87
N ASP A 178 1.42 -1.87 6.79
CA ASP A 178 0.65 -3.10 6.65
C ASP A 178 1.60 -4.28 6.38
N ILE A 179 1.68 -5.17 7.35
CA ILE A 179 2.45 -6.42 7.31
C ILE A 179 1.53 -7.61 7.60
N SER A 180 0.26 -7.49 7.20
CA SER A 180 -0.73 -8.56 7.33
C SER A 180 -0.34 -9.80 6.50
N PHE A 181 -0.77 -10.98 6.94
CA PHE A 181 -0.44 -12.27 6.32
C PHE A 181 1.08 -12.56 6.22
N CYS A 182 1.92 -11.91 7.03
CA CYS A 182 3.34 -12.22 7.14
C CYS A 182 3.57 -13.24 8.26
N TRP A 183 3.43 -14.53 7.93
CA TRP A 183 3.31 -15.61 8.91
C TRP A 183 4.55 -15.86 9.78
N GLU A 184 5.71 -15.37 9.35
CA GLU A 184 6.99 -15.53 10.04
C GLU A 184 7.35 -14.35 10.96
N ILE A 185 6.51 -13.30 11.00
CA ILE A 185 6.70 -12.19 11.93
C ILE A 185 6.20 -12.57 13.32
N THR A 186 7.03 -12.32 14.34
CA THR A 186 6.76 -12.60 15.75
C THR A 186 6.73 -11.32 16.59
N ASP A 187 6.50 -11.47 17.89
CA ASP A 187 6.58 -10.38 18.87
C ASP A 187 7.93 -9.65 18.85
N SER A 188 9.02 -10.34 18.51
CA SER A 188 10.37 -9.72 18.39
C SER A 188 10.44 -8.75 17.21
N GLY A 189 9.79 -9.08 16.09
CA GLY A 189 9.66 -8.18 14.96
C GLY A 189 8.81 -6.95 15.30
N VAL A 190 7.73 -7.14 16.05
CA VAL A 190 6.90 -6.03 16.55
C VAL A 190 7.68 -5.13 17.51
N ALA A 191 8.55 -5.69 18.35
CA ALA A 191 9.44 -4.91 19.22
C ALA A 191 10.34 -3.95 18.42
N ALA A 192 10.78 -4.35 17.23
CA ALA A 192 11.60 -3.51 16.35
C ALA A 192 10.86 -2.27 15.81
N LEU A 193 9.53 -2.19 15.93
CA LEU A 193 8.73 -1.02 15.55
C LEU A 193 8.64 0.06 16.64
N CYS A 194 9.11 -0.21 17.86
CA CYS A 194 9.09 0.75 18.98
C CYS A 194 9.74 2.12 18.66
N PRO A 195 10.79 2.24 17.83
CA PRO A 195 11.33 3.55 17.46
C PRO A 195 10.35 4.45 16.71
N LEU A 196 9.30 3.89 16.08
CA LEU A 196 8.25 4.63 15.38
C LEU A 196 7.17 5.21 16.32
N ARG A 197 7.42 5.21 17.63
CA ARG A 197 6.45 5.59 18.67
C ARG A 197 5.72 6.92 18.49
N GLY A 198 6.37 7.88 17.84
CA GLY A 198 5.81 9.21 17.60
C GLY A 198 5.15 9.40 16.24
N THR A 199 5.25 8.42 15.32
CA THR A 199 4.89 8.62 13.91
C THR A 199 3.92 7.58 13.36
N LEU A 200 4.02 6.31 13.78
CA LEU A 200 3.18 5.24 13.26
C LEU A 200 1.76 5.35 13.82
N LYS A 201 0.78 5.56 12.93
CA LYS A 201 -0.64 5.77 13.25
C LYS A 201 -1.49 4.59 12.86
N ASP A 202 -1.21 4.00 11.69
CA ASP A 202 -1.97 2.88 11.14
C ASP A 202 -1.05 1.65 11.09
N LEU A 203 -1.43 0.59 11.80
CA LEU A 203 -0.70 -0.67 11.81
C LEU A 203 -1.66 -1.84 11.58
N SER A 204 -1.36 -2.64 10.55
CA SER A 204 -2.02 -3.93 10.34
C SER A 204 -1.03 -5.07 10.50
N LEU A 205 -1.33 -5.93 11.47
CA LEU A 205 -0.70 -7.21 11.79
C LEU A 205 -1.69 -8.37 11.57
N SER A 206 -2.79 -8.13 10.86
CA SER A 206 -3.84 -9.11 10.64
C SER A 206 -3.27 -10.41 10.04
N TRP A 207 -3.77 -11.57 10.47
CA TRP A 207 -3.29 -12.87 10.00
C TRP A 207 -1.79 -13.14 10.24
N CYS A 208 -1.23 -12.60 11.32
CA CYS A 208 0.12 -12.95 11.79
C CYS A 208 0.01 -13.88 13.01
N PRO A 209 -0.02 -15.22 12.80
CA PRO A 209 -0.37 -16.18 13.85
C PRO A 209 0.64 -16.26 15.00
N LYS A 210 1.89 -15.79 14.80
CA LYS A 210 2.95 -15.79 15.82
C LYS A 210 2.96 -14.52 16.68
N ILE A 211 1.99 -13.62 16.50
CA ILE A 211 1.80 -12.46 17.37
C ILE A 211 0.97 -12.86 18.59
N THR A 212 1.48 -12.51 19.77
CA THR A 212 0.87 -12.82 21.07
C THR A 212 0.69 -11.56 21.91
N ASP A 213 0.29 -11.74 23.17
CA ASP A 213 0.19 -10.67 24.16
C ASP A 213 1.52 -9.91 24.35
N ALA A 214 2.67 -10.56 24.15
CA ALA A 214 3.98 -9.91 24.23
C ALA A 214 4.18 -8.88 23.11
N GLY A 215 3.69 -9.14 21.90
CA GLY A 215 3.69 -8.19 20.79
C GLY A 215 2.85 -6.96 21.11
N LEU A 216 1.65 -7.14 21.69
CA LEU A 216 0.82 -6.02 22.14
C LEU A 216 1.48 -5.21 23.26
N LYS A 217 2.21 -5.87 24.16
CA LYS A 217 3.01 -5.20 25.18
C LYS A 217 4.06 -4.27 24.55
N HIS A 218 4.76 -4.70 23.50
CA HIS A 218 5.69 -3.83 22.79
C HIS A 218 4.99 -2.63 22.13
N LEU A 219 3.83 -2.87 21.48
CA LEU A 219 3.04 -1.82 20.84
C LEU A 219 2.50 -0.78 21.83
N SER A 220 2.38 -1.08 23.12
CA SER A 220 1.97 -0.10 24.13
C SER A 220 2.88 1.14 24.20
N SER A 221 4.12 1.03 23.72
CA SER A 221 5.06 2.15 23.61
C SER A 221 4.89 2.99 22.35
N VAL A 222 4.15 2.50 21.35
CA VAL A 222 3.93 3.16 20.06
C VAL A 222 2.70 4.07 20.14
N THR A 223 2.80 5.13 20.94
CA THR A 223 1.67 5.94 21.41
C THR A 223 0.96 6.78 20.35
N ALA A 224 1.55 6.90 19.15
CA ALA A 224 0.94 7.56 18.00
C ALA A 224 -0.14 6.71 17.29
N ILE A 225 -0.26 5.42 17.60
CA ILE A 225 -1.22 4.52 16.95
C ILE A 225 -2.65 5.04 17.14
N THR A 226 -3.36 5.20 16.02
CA THR A 226 -4.78 5.53 15.95
C THR A 226 -5.61 4.36 15.46
N ASN A 227 -5.07 3.51 14.59
CA ASN A 227 -5.77 2.36 14.03
C ASN A 227 -4.87 1.13 14.11
N LEU A 228 -5.32 0.12 14.86
CA LEU A 228 -4.61 -1.13 15.04
C LEU A 228 -5.48 -2.30 14.57
N ASP A 229 -4.98 -3.06 13.60
CA ASP A 229 -5.59 -4.31 13.18
C ASP A 229 -4.71 -5.50 13.57
N VAL A 230 -5.22 -6.31 14.49
CA VAL A 230 -4.60 -7.58 14.92
C VAL A 230 -5.58 -8.74 14.73
N SER A 231 -6.55 -8.57 13.85
CA SER A 231 -7.53 -9.61 13.54
C SER A 231 -6.85 -10.89 13.09
N TRP A 232 -7.44 -12.04 13.44
CA TRP A 232 -6.89 -13.37 13.15
C TRP A 232 -5.55 -13.68 13.84
N CYS A 233 -5.04 -12.83 14.72
CA CYS A 233 -3.97 -13.17 15.66
C CYS A 233 -4.59 -13.94 16.83
N THR A 234 -4.75 -15.25 16.66
CA THR A 234 -5.52 -16.12 17.57
C THR A 234 -4.86 -16.34 18.93
N GLN A 235 -3.58 -15.98 19.10
CA GLN A 235 -2.85 -16.09 20.36
C GLN A 235 -2.93 -14.84 21.25
N ILE A 236 -3.69 -13.82 20.82
CA ILE A 236 -3.98 -12.63 21.63
C ILE A 236 -5.13 -12.92 22.59
N THR A 237 -4.93 -12.56 23.86
CA THR A 237 -5.90 -12.74 24.96
C THR A 237 -6.26 -11.39 25.60
N ASP A 238 -7.17 -11.42 26.58
CA ASP A 238 -7.49 -10.27 27.43
C ASP A 238 -6.24 -9.64 28.08
N ALA A 239 -5.22 -10.44 28.42
CA ALA A 239 -4.00 -9.93 29.01
C ALA A 239 -3.20 -9.04 28.04
N GLY A 240 -3.12 -9.42 26.77
CA GLY A 240 -2.49 -8.62 25.73
C GLY A 240 -3.24 -7.32 25.46
N VAL A 241 -4.57 -7.42 25.35
CA VAL A 241 -5.43 -6.25 25.10
C VAL A 241 -5.29 -5.21 26.22
N ARG A 242 -5.14 -5.63 27.48
CA ARG A 242 -4.91 -4.73 28.62
C ARG A 242 -3.67 -3.84 28.45
N HIS A 243 -2.64 -4.27 27.72
CA HIS A 243 -1.46 -3.43 27.43
C HIS A 243 -1.80 -2.22 26.55
N LEU A 244 -2.84 -2.30 25.73
CA LEU A 244 -3.22 -1.24 24.78
C LEU A 244 -3.92 -0.05 25.46
N ARG A 245 -4.24 -0.13 26.76
CA ARG A 245 -4.81 0.99 27.53
C ARG A 245 -3.96 2.27 27.51
N ALA A 246 -2.65 2.13 27.26
CA ALA A 246 -1.73 3.26 27.16
C ALA A 246 -1.85 4.04 25.85
N LEU A 247 -2.51 3.48 24.82
CA LEU A 247 -2.68 4.08 23.50
C LEU A 247 -3.87 5.04 23.49
N LEU A 248 -3.72 6.18 24.18
CA LEU A 248 -4.79 7.17 24.38
C LEU A 248 -5.33 7.79 23.09
N ASN A 249 -4.57 7.70 21.98
CA ASN A 249 -4.96 8.21 20.67
C ASN A 249 -5.70 7.17 19.81
N MET A 250 -5.82 5.92 20.28
CA MET A 250 -6.42 4.83 19.52
C MET A 250 -7.91 5.08 19.27
N ARG A 251 -8.32 4.96 18.01
CA ARG A 251 -9.68 5.19 17.51
C ARG A 251 -10.31 3.92 16.99
N THR A 252 -9.52 3.04 16.38
CA THR A 252 -10.01 1.74 15.94
C THR A 252 -9.06 0.63 16.40
N LEU A 253 -9.67 -0.43 16.92
CA LEU A 253 -9.00 -1.68 17.24
C LEU A 253 -9.80 -2.83 16.62
N ASN A 254 -9.19 -3.55 15.68
CA ASN A 254 -9.81 -4.72 15.08
C ASN A 254 -9.28 -6.01 15.75
N LEU A 255 -10.20 -6.72 16.41
CA LEU A 255 -9.99 -7.98 17.12
C LEU A 255 -10.80 -9.12 16.50
N THR A 256 -11.28 -8.95 15.26
CA THR A 256 -12.00 -9.99 14.51
C THR A 256 -11.21 -11.31 14.56
N ALA A 257 -11.88 -12.42 14.89
CA ALA A 257 -11.28 -13.73 15.08
C ALA A 257 -10.17 -13.88 16.15
N CYS A 258 -9.96 -12.89 17.05
CA CYS A 258 -9.14 -13.05 18.27
C CYS A 258 -9.96 -13.75 19.36
N ARG A 259 -10.19 -15.05 19.20
CA ARG A 259 -11.17 -15.84 19.99
C ARG A 259 -10.91 -15.92 21.49
N GLN A 260 -9.71 -15.57 21.95
CA GLN A 260 -9.33 -15.57 23.37
C GLN A 260 -9.50 -14.19 24.03
N VAL A 261 -9.96 -13.19 23.28
CA VAL A 261 -10.37 -11.89 23.84
C VAL A 261 -11.86 -11.98 24.17
N THR A 262 -12.18 -11.74 25.43
CA THR A 262 -13.53 -11.81 25.98
C THR A 262 -14.06 -10.42 26.31
N THR A 263 -15.25 -10.35 26.91
CA THR A 263 -15.80 -9.10 27.43
C THR A 263 -14.91 -8.46 28.51
N ALA A 264 -14.08 -9.25 29.21
CA ALA A 264 -13.14 -8.71 30.20
C ALA A 264 -12.09 -7.80 29.55
N GLY A 265 -11.50 -8.20 28.42
CA GLY A 265 -10.56 -7.36 27.67
C GLY A 265 -11.22 -6.10 27.10
N HIS A 266 -12.50 -6.16 26.72
CA HIS A 266 -13.25 -4.96 26.33
C HIS A 266 -13.43 -3.99 27.49
N VAL A 267 -13.73 -4.50 28.69
CA VAL A 267 -13.85 -3.68 29.91
C VAL A 267 -12.52 -3.00 30.26
N ASP A 268 -11.38 -3.67 30.06
CA ASP A 268 -10.05 -3.07 30.27
C ASP A 268 -9.79 -1.84 29.37
N LEU A 269 -10.43 -1.79 28.19
CA LEU A 269 -10.31 -0.67 27.24
C LEU A 269 -11.40 0.39 27.40
N SER A 270 -12.31 0.26 28.37
CA SER A 270 -13.44 1.18 28.58
C SER A 270 -13.03 2.64 28.82
N ALA A 271 -11.81 2.87 29.34
CA ALA A 271 -11.26 4.22 29.53
C ALA A 271 -10.97 4.95 28.20
N LEU A 272 -10.81 4.21 27.09
CA LEU A 272 -10.59 4.76 25.76
C LEU A 272 -11.93 5.13 25.12
N THR A 273 -12.54 6.21 25.61
CA THR A 273 -13.91 6.64 25.24
C THR A 273 -14.15 6.90 23.75
N LYS A 274 -13.09 7.12 22.95
CA LYS A 274 -13.13 7.35 21.51
C LYS A 274 -12.85 6.08 20.68
N LEU A 275 -12.61 4.95 21.35
CA LEU A 275 -12.23 3.70 20.71
C LEU A 275 -13.45 2.98 20.16
N LYS A 276 -13.39 2.63 18.88
CA LYS A 276 -14.26 1.66 18.24
C LYS A 276 -13.55 0.31 18.18
N ILE A 277 -14.09 -0.68 18.88
CA ILE A 277 -13.63 -2.06 18.80
C ILE A 277 -14.46 -2.80 17.74
N VAL A 278 -13.78 -3.45 16.79
CA VAL A 278 -14.41 -4.33 15.79
C VAL A 278 -14.18 -5.78 16.21
N VAL A 279 -15.27 -6.50 16.47
CA VAL A 279 -15.28 -7.90 16.85
C VAL A 279 -16.30 -8.66 16.01
N GLN A 280 -15.87 -9.64 15.20
CA GLN A 280 -16.68 -10.68 14.55
C GLN A 280 -15.84 -11.93 14.29
#